data_AF-A0A539E2X8-F1
#
_entry.id   AF-A0A539E2X8-F1
#
_cell.length_a   1.000
_cell.length_b   1.000
_cell.length_c   1.000
_cell.angle_alpha   90.00
_cell.angle_beta   90.00
_cell.angle_gamma   90.00
#
_symmetry.space_group_name_H-M   'P 1'
#
loop_
_entity.id
_entity.type
_entity.pdbx_description
1 polymer ?
#
loop_
_entity_poly.entity_id
_entity_poly.type
_entity_poly.pdbx_seq_one_letter_code
_entity_poly.pdbx_strand_id
1 'polypeptide(L)'
;MADQRRPRGLLDTSVIIDLETLDPTHLPIESAVTAITMAELAAGPHATKDPDERARRQDRLQRAEAVFDPLPFDSEACRAYGRVYAAVAVAGRKARGARAVDLLIAATACSVGLPLYTRNPDDFRALNGLIEVVSV
;
A
#
# COMPACT_ATOMS: atom_id res chain seq x y z
N MET A 1 9.78 6.99 -26.89
CA MET A 1 8.39 7.16 -26.41
C MET A 1 8.50 7.82 -25.05
N ALA A 2 7.74 8.89 -24.79
CA ALA A 2 7.80 9.57 -23.50
C ALA A 2 7.41 8.57 -22.40
N ASP A 3 8.19 8.56 -21.33
CA ASP A 3 7.95 7.75 -20.15
C ASP A 3 6.55 8.06 -19.61
N GLN A 4 5.64 7.07 -19.67
CA GLN A 4 4.23 7.22 -19.33
C GLN A 4 3.96 6.92 -17.85
N ARG A 5 5.04 6.73 -17.07
CA ARG A 5 4.99 6.48 -15.63
C ARG A 5 4.48 7.71 -14.88
N ARG A 6 3.70 7.46 -13.82
CA ARG A 6 3.22 8.53 -12.94
C ARG A 6 4.40 9.13 -12.17
N PRO A 7 4.45 10.46 -11.97
CA PRO A 7 5.55 11.10 -11.25
C PRO A 7 5.73 10.55 -9.84
N ARG A 8 4.63 10.27 -9.13
CA ARG A 8 4.64 9.75 -7.77
C ARG A 8 3.49 8.79 -7.54
N GLY A 9 3.71 7.75 -6.74
CA GLY A 9 2.67 6.78 -6.40
C GLY A 9 2.92 6.12 -5.05
N LEU A 10 1.84 5.71 -4.41
CA LEU A 10 1.88 5.00 -3.14
C LEU A 10 1.92 3.50 -3.40
N LEU A 11 2.94 2.83 -2.88
CA LEU A 11 3.08 1.39 -3.00
C LEU A 11 2.37 0.70 -1.83
N ASP A 12 1.44 -0.19 -2.15
CA ASP A 12 0.87 -1.16 -1.22
C ASP A 12 1.96 -2.13 -0.71
N THR A 13 1.72 -2.73 0.45
CA THR A 13 2.62 -3.70 1.08
C THR A 13 2.91 -4.89 0.16
N SER A 14 1.90 -5.33 -0.61
CA SER A 14 2.08 -6.39 -1.62
C SER A 14 3.15 -6.05 -2.66
N VAL A 15 3.25 -4.78 -3.07
CA VAL A 15 4.24 -4.30 -4.04
C VAL A 15 5.63 -4.23 -3.41
N ILE A 16 5.73 -3.76 -2.16
CA ILE A 16 7.02 -3.72 -1.44
C ILE A 16 7.58 -5.13 -1.22
N ILE A 17 6.71 -6.11 -0.96
CA ILE A 17 7.10 -7.51 -0.78
C ILE A 17 7.77 -8.07 -2.05
N ASP A 18 7.19 -7.77 -3.21
CA ASP A 18 7.64 -8.30 -4.50
C ASP A 18 8.53 -7.33 -5.31
N LEU A 19 8.96 -6.22 -4.69
CA LEU A 19 9.61 -5.09 -5.37
C LEU A 19 10.82 -5.50 -6.23
N GLU A 20 11.65 -6.42 -5.75
CA GLU A 20 12.84 -6.90 -6.46
C GLU A 20 12.52 -7.74 -7.71
N THR A 21 11.29 -8.22 -7.84
CA THR A 21 10.83 -9.06 -8.96
C THR A 21 10.00 -8.28 -9.98
N LEU A 22 9.60 -7.05 -9.67
CA LEU A 22 8.77 -6.22 -10.53
C LEU A 22 9.60 -5.52 -11.60
N ASP A 23 9.02 -5.38 -12.79
CA ASP A 23 9.59 -4.52 -13.83
C ASP A 23 9.46 -3.05 -13.38
N PRO A 24 10.58 -2.30 -13.23
CA PRO A 24 10.54 -0.90 -12.79
C PRO A 24 9.74 0.03 -13.71
N THR A 25 9.46 -0.38 -14.95
CA THR A 25 8.61 0.38 -15.88
C THR A 25 7.14 0.41 -15.46
N HIS A 26 6.70 -0.53 -14.60
CA HIS A 26 5.36 -0.55 -14.02
C HIS A 26 5.22 0.26 -12.73
N LEU A 27 6.32 0.76 -12.17
CA LEU A 27 6.34 1.54 -10.92
C LEU A 27 6.26 3.05 -11.21
N PRO A 28 5.85 3.90 -10.24
CA PRO A 28 5.97 5.34 -10.38
C PRO A 28 7.45 5.77 -10.44
N ILE A 29 7.70 7.00 -10.90
CA ILE A 29 9.06 7.59 -10.88
C ILE A 29 9.53 7.76 -9.44
N GLU A 30 8.67 8.27 -8.56
CA GLU A 30 8.89 8.38 -7.12
C GLU A 30 7.90 7.49 -6.36
N SER A 31 8.42 6.64 -5.47
CA SER A 31 7.62 5.73 -4.66
C SER A 31 7.45 6.28 -3.25
N ALA A 32 6.22 6.25 -2.75
CA ALA A 32 5.90 6.50 -1.35
C ALA A 32 5.31 5.24 -0.70
N VAL A 33 5.45 5.11 0.61
CA VAL A 33 4.79 4.06 1.42
C VAL A 33 4.05 4.69 2.58
N THR A 34 3.12 3.95 3.18
CA THR A 34 2.43 4.40 4.40
C THR A 34 3.11 3.87 5.65
N ALA A 35 2.87 4.53 6.79
CA ALA A 35 3.22 3.99 8.10
C ALA A 35 2.54 2.64 8.37
N ILE A 36 1.36 2.40 7.77
CA ILE A 36 0.64 1.13 7.86
C ILE A 36 1.43 0.01 7.14
N THR A 37 1.93 0.28 5.93
CA THR A 37 2.82 -0.64 5.20
C THR A 37 4.08 -0.97 6.01
N MET A 38 4.70 0.04 6.63
CA MET A 38 5.85 -0.19 7.51
C MET A 38 5.50 -1.06 8.72
N ALA A 39 4.32 -0.86 9.32
CA ALA A 39 3.85 -1.68 10.43
C ALA A 39 3.63 -3.16 10.01
N GLU A 40 3.10 -3.40 8.80
CA GLU A 40 2.94 -4.76 8.27
C GLU A 40 4.30 -5.45 8.03
N LEU A 41 5.28 -4.72 7.46
CA LEU A 41 6.63 -5.22 7.29
C LEU A 41 7.29 -5.53 8.63
N ALA A 42 7.09 -4.67 9.65
CA ALA A 42 7.62 -4.86 10.99
C ALA A 42 7.02 -6.10 11.70
N ALA A 43 5.73 -6.39 11.47
CA ALA A 43 5.10 -7.60 11.98
C ALA A 43 5.59 -8.89 11.28
N GLY A 44 6.00 -8.78 10.01
CA GLY A 44 6.37 -9.91 9.15
C GLY A 44 7.36 -10.92 9.75
N PRO A 45 8.54 -10.49 10.25
CA PRO A 45 9.54 -11.38 10.86
C PRO A 45 9.01 -12.15 12.08
N HIS A 46 8.08 -11.55 12.83
CA HIS A 46 7.49 -12.16 14.03
C HIS A 46 6.35 -13.14 13.71
N ALA A 47 5.78 -13.07 12.49
CA ALA A 47 4.68 -13.91 12.06
C ALA A 47 5.12 -15.29 11.50
N THR A 48 6.42 -15.53 11.31
CA THR A 48 6.96 -16.80 10.77
C THR A 48 7.76 -17.59 11.79
N LYS A 49 7.74 -18.92 11.67
CA LYS A 49 8.58 -19.83 12.45
C LYS A 49 9.87 -20.22 11.73
N ASP A 50 9.90 -20.12 10.40
CA ASP A 50 11.05 -20.43 9.56
C ASP A 50 12.15 -19.37 9.75
N PRO A 51 13.36 -19.75 10.20
CA PRO A 51 14.48 -18.83 10.39
C PRO A 51 14.94 -18.15 9.10
N ASP A 52 14.92 -18.82 7.96
CA ASP A 52 15.39 -18.24 6.70
C ASP A 52 14.37 -17.20 6.19
N GLU A 53 13.08 -17.52 6.29
CA GLU A 53 12.02 -16.56 5.97
C GLU A 53 12.02 -15.36 6.91
N ARG A 54 12.28 -15.58 8.20
CA ARG A 54 12.43 -14.49 9.17
C ARG A 54 13.58 -13.55 8.80
N ALA A 55 14.73 -14.10 8.41
CA ALA A 55 15.87 -13.30 7.97
C ALA A 55 15.55 -12.48 6.71
N ARG A 56 14.88 -13.08 5.71
CA ARG A 56 14.42 -12.37 4.50
C ARG A 56 13.46 -11.23 4.82
N ARG A 57 12.49 -11.44 5.70
CA ARG A 57 11.53 -10.40 6.11
C ARG A 57 12.20 -9.28 6.91
N GLN A 58 13.19 -9.61 7.72
CA GLN A 58 13.96 -8.62 8.49
C GLN A 58 14.81 -7.74 7.57
N ASP A 59 15.49 -8.33 6.57
CA ASP A 59 16.25 -7.58 5.56
C ASP A 59 15.33 -6.66 4.76
N ARG A 60 14.15 -7.14 4.34
CA ARG A 60 13.15 -6.30 3.65
C ARG A 60 12.72 -5.10 4.49
N LEU A 61 12.42 -5.31 5.78
CA LEU A 61 12.06 -4.20 6.69
C LEU A 61 13.19 -3.18 6.77
N GLN A 62 14.42 -3.62 7.01
CA GLN A 62 15.58 -2.73 7.16
C GLN A 62 15.84 -1.90 5.90
N ARG A 63 15.70 -2.52 4.72
CA ARG A 63 15.82 -1.80 3.43
C ARG A 63 14.71 -0.77 3.24
N ALA A 64 13.47 -1.12 3.60
CA ALA A 64 12.36 -0.18 3.54
C ALA A 64 12.56 1.01 4.48
N GLU A 65 13.02 0.77 5.72
CA GLU A 65 13.34 1.82 6.70
C GLU A 65 14.50 2.72 6.25
N ALA A 66 15.46 2.18 5.51
CA ALA A 66 16.58 2.94 4.98
C ALA A 66 16.21 3.84 3.78
N VAL A 67 15.15 3.50 3.05
CA VAL A 67 14.77 4.16 1.79
C VAL A 67 13.59 5.11 1.97
N PHE A 68 12.64 4.77 2.84
CA PHE A 68 11.37 5.47 2.92
C PHE A 68 11.19 6.25 4.22
N ASP A 69 10.70 7.49 4.09
CA ASP A 69 10.04 8.23 5.16
C ASP A 69 8.51 8.01 5.00
N PRO A 70 7.87 7.19 5.84
CA PRO A 70 6.50 6.73 5.60
C PRO A 70 5.47 7.84 5.84
N LEU A 71 4.48 7.91 4.95
CA LEU A 71 3.34 8.83 5.12
C LEU A 71 2.51 8.42 6.36
N PRO A 72 2.24 9.35 7.29
CA PRO A 72 1.50 9.04 8.50
C PRO A 72 0.01 8.82 8.21
N PHE A 73 -0.65 8.01 9.04
CA PHE A 73 -2.11 7.99 9.11
C PHE A 73 -2.58 9.13 10.02
N ASP A 74 -2.76 10.31 9.43
CA ASP A 74 -3.07 11.55 10.14
C ASP A 74 -4.57 11.92 10.11
N SER A 75 -4.90 13.16 10.48
CA SER A 75 -6.29 13.65 10.49
C SER A 75 -6.94 13.70 9.11
N GLU A 76 -6.17 13.95 8.05
CA GLU A 76 -6.71 13.93 6.68
C GLU A 76 -6.95 12.50 6.22
N ALA A 77 -6.03 11.58 6.53
CA ALA A 77 -6.22 10.15 6.30
C ALA A 77 -7.45 9.62 7.05
N CYS A 78 -7.67 10.05 8.30
CA CYS A 78 -8.88 9.73 9.07
C CYS A 78 -10.17 10.17 8.35
N ARG A 79 -10.20 11.40 7.80
CA ARG A 79 -11.35 11.91 7.05
C ARG A 79 -11.55 11.16 5.74
N ALA A 80 -10.48 10.87 5.03
CA ALA A 80 -10.52 10.07 3.80
C ALA A 80 -11.03 8.65 4.05
N TYR A 81 -10.65 8.05 5.18
CA TYR A 81 -11.12 6.72 5.57
C TYR A 81 -12.65 6.64 5.70
N GLY A 82 -13.31 7.70 6.18
CA GLY A 82 -14.78 7.75 6.22
C GLY A 82 -15.42 7.58 4.84
N ARG A 83 -14.85 8.22 3.80
CA ARG A 83 -15.31 8.07 2.41
C ARG A 83 -15.01 6.69 1.85
N VAL A 84 -13.79 6.19 2.10
CA VAL A 84 -13.37 4.83 1.70
C VAL A 84 -14.29 3.77 2.30
N TYR A 85 -14.57 3.86 3.61
CA TYR A 85 -15.47 2.96 4.30
C TYR A 85 -16.89 3.01 3.72
N ALA A 86 -17.43 4.21 3.48
CA ALA A 86 -18.75 4.37 2.87
C ALA A 86 -18.83 3.71 1.49
N ALA A 87 -17.80 3.88 0.65
CA ALA A 87 -17.74 3.27 -0.68
C ALA A 87 -17.72 1.72 -0.61
N VAL A 88 -16.93 1.16 0.31
CA VAL A 88 -16.88 -0.30 0.55
C VAL A 88 -18.21 -0.84 1.07
N ALA A 89 -18.86 -0.11 1.97
CA ALA A 89 -20.15 -0.50 2.53
C ALA A 89 -21.27 -0.51 1.47
N VAL A 90 -21.32 0.51 0.61
CA VAL A 90 -22.27 0.58 -0.53
C VAL A 90 -22.05 -0.57 -1.51
N ALA A 91 -20.80 -0.99 -1.72
CA ALA A 91 -20.47 -2.15 -2.55
C ALA A 91 -20.79 -3.51 -1.88
N GLY A 92 -21.43 -3.53 -0.71
CA GLY A 92 -21.82 -4.75 -0.01
C GLY A 92 -20.65 -5.55 0.58
N ARG A 93 -19.45 -4.96 0.64
CA ARG A 93 -18.24 -5.62 1.17
C ARG A 93 -18.05 -5.27 2.64
N LYS A 94 -17.39 -6.16 3.39
CA LYS A 94 -17.05 -5.95 4.81
C LYS A 94 -15.59 -5.51 4.94
N ALA A 95 -15.36 -4.38 5.59
CA ALA A 95 -14.04 -3.94 6.04
C ALA A 95 -13.63 -4.72 7.32
N ARG A 96 -13.13 -5.95 7.16
CA ARG A 96 -12.73 -6.83 8.29
C ARG A 96 -11.41 -7.54 8.00
N GLY A 97 -10.67 -7.86 9.06
CA GLY A 97 -9.40 -8.59 8.96
C GLY A 97 -8.35 -7.81 8.19
N ALA A 98 -7.55 -8.50 7.37
CA ALA A 98 -6.51 -7.90 6.52
C ALA A 98 -7.06 -6.73 5.67
N ARG A 99 -8.27 -6.89 5.12
CA ARG A 99 -8.92 -5.84 4.32
C ARG A 99 -9.17 -4.55 5.08
N ALA A 100 -9.26 -4.56 6.41
CA ALA A 100 -9.38 -3.31 7.17
C ALA A 100 -8.07 -2.50 7.13
N VAL A 101 -6.92 -3.17 7.14
CA VAL A 101 -5.59 -2.55 7.08
C VAL A 101 -5.34 -1.97 5.69
N ASP A 102 -5.68 -2.71 4.63
CA ASP A 102 -5.60 -2.24 3.23
C ASP A 102 -6.39 -0.93 3.02
N LEU A 103 -7.54 -0.79 3.67
CA LEU A 103 -8.36 0.42 3.55
C LEU A 103 -7.74 1.63 4.28
N LEU A 104 -6.88 1.43 5.29
CA LEU A 104 -6.10 2.51 5.89
C LEU A 104 -4.97 2.98 4.94
N ILE A 105 -4.35 2.05 4.21
CA ILE A 105 -3.38 2.37 3.15
C ILE A 105 -4.07 3.20 2.07
N ALA A 106 -5.21 2.72 1.56
CA ALA A 106 -6.02 3.41 0.56
C ALA A 106 -6.50 4.79 1.03
N ALA A 107 -6.89 4.93 2.30
CA ALA A 107 -7.29 6.21 2.88
C ALA A 107 -6.13 7.21 2.94
N THR A 108 -4.91 6.73 3.26
CA THR A 108 -3.71 7.57 3.23
C THR A 108 -3.38 8.00 1.81
N ALA A 109 -3.44 7.09 0.82
CA ALA A 109 -3.26 7.44 -0.59
C ALA A 109 -4.30 8.49 -1.05
N CYS A 110 -5.56 8.32 -0.64
CA CYS A 110 -6.65 9.24 -0.93
C CYS A 110 -6.43 10.63 -0.31
N SER A 111 -5.92 10.72 0.92
CA SER A 111 -5.73 12.01 1.59
C SER A 111 -4.64 12.87 0.96
N VAL A 112 -3.61 12.23 0.38
CA VAL A 112 -2.51 12.94 -0.32
C VAL A 112 -2.67 12.96 -1.84
N GLY A 113 -3.77 12.43 -2.37
CA GLY A 113 -4.06 12.42 -3.81
C GLY A 113 -3.09 11.60 -4.65
N LEU A 114 -2.52 10.52 -4.08
CA LEU A 114 -1.60 9.65 -4.79
C LEU A 114 -2.32 8.40 -5.35
N PRO A 115 -1.93 7.93 -6.55
CA PRO A 115 -2.36 6.63 -7.08
C PRO A 115 -1.81 5.49 -6.20
N LEU A 116 -2.64 4.49 -5.94
CA LEU A 116 -2.29 3.29 -5.18
C LEU A 116 -1.86 2.17 -6.13
N TYR A 117 -0.60 1.76 -6.02
CA TYR A 117 -0.02 0.63 -6.73
C TYR A 117 -0.17 -0.63 -5.88
N THR A 118 -0.76 -1.68 -6.43
CA THR A 118 -1.04 -2.93 -5.70
C THR A 118 -0.96 -4.15 -6.62
N ARG A 119 -0.65 -5.31 -6.03
CA ARG A 119 -0.79 -6.61 -6.71
C ARG A 119 -2.18 -7.20 -6.58
N ASN A 120 -3.03 -6.60 -5.74
CA ASN A 120 -4.38 -7.06 -5.43
C ASN A 120 -5.44 -5.98 -5.80
N PRO A 121 -5.54 -5.54 -7.06
CA PRO A 121 -6.45 -4.44 -7.45
C PRO A 121 -7.93 -4.73 -7.11
N ASP A 122 -8.29 -6.01 -7.06
CA ASP A 122 -9.63 -6.49 -6.72
C ASP A 122 -10.08 -6.14 -5.29
N ASP A 123 -9.14 -5.93 -4.38
CA ASP A 123 -9.40 -5.49 -3.01
C ASP A 123 -9.84 -4.02 -2.94
N PHE A 124 -9.53 -3.23 -3.97
CA PHE A 124 -9.81 -1.79 -4.03
C PHE A 124 -10.86 -1.39 -5.06
N ARG A 125 -11.47 -2.34 -5.79
CA ARG A 125 -12.52 -2.07 -6.80
C ARG A 125 -13.65 -1.15 -6.34
N ALA A 126 -14.04 -1.24 -5.06
CA ALA A 126 -15.10 -0.41 -4.48
C ALA A 126 -14.70 1.08 -4.35
N LEU A 127 -13.43 1.41 -4.54
CA LEU A 127 -12.87 2.76 -4.38
C LEU A 127 -12.66 3.48 -5.72
N ASN A 128 -13.13 2.90 -6.83
CA ASN A 128 -13.10 3.55 -8.13
C ASN A 128 -13.76 4.93 -8.06
N GLY A 129 -13.04 5.96 -8.48
CA GLY A 129 -13.49 7.37 -8.41
C GLY A 129 -13.17 8.09 -7.09
N LEU A 130 -12.71 7.37 -6.05
CA LEU A 130 -12.13 7.98 -4.84
C LEU A 130 -10.60 8.00 -4.87
N ILE A 131 -9.99 6.93 -5.38
CA ILE A 131 -8.56 6.82 -5.62
C ILE A 131 -8.30 6.17 -6.97
N GLU A 132 -7.19 6.53 -7.58
CA GLU A 132 -6.67 5.80 -8.74
C GLU A 132 -5.93 4.55 -8.26
N VAL A 133 -6.32 3.39 -8.78
CA VAL A 133 -5.70 2.09 -8.45
C VAL A 133 -4.94 1.58 -9.68
N VAL A 134 -3.71 1.13 -9.46
CA VAL A 134 -2.78 0.70 -10.49
C VAL A 134 -2.36 -0.73 -10.17
N SER A 135 -2.65 -1.66 -11.08
CA SER A 135 -2.19 -3.04 -10.93
C SER A 135 -0.74 -3.16 -11.39
N VAL A 136 0.08 -3.89 -10.62
CA VAL A 136 1.47 -4.24 -10.97
C VAL A 136 1.78 -5.71 -10.76
#